data_AF-A0AAX7VYB9-F1
#
_entry.id   AF-A0AAX7VYB9-F1
#
_cell.length_a   1.000
_cell.length_b   1.000
_cell.length_c   1.000
_cell.angle_alpha   90.00
_cell.angle_beta   90.00
_cell.angle_gamma   90.00
#
_symmetry.space_group_name_H-M   'P 1'
#
loop_
_entity.id
_entity.type
_entity.pdbx_description
1 polymer ?
#
loop_
_entity_poly.entity_id
_entity_poly.type
_entity_poly.pdbx_seq_one_letter_code
_entity_poly.pdbx_strand_id
1 'polypeptide(L)'
;MSGAALAVVVVVVFFLALYLLQRYGDLWKQQRLVLFGTLLSWYLCFLIVFILPLDVSMAVYNQRCFDLSEIGPPGKCEEPWTYIPNDTLEVFWRVVYWTSQFLTWLLLPFMQSYARSGAFSVVGKIKTALIENALYYGSYLLIFIALLIYVAVQLKWKLTLADLQTIGITAANTWGLFLLVLLLGYGLVEIPRSYWLSSSHNYVLSKSYFKVAKMATEKAEADEKLADVMEEVAGIHASVRQNHFLRKYVDIILTKCPTKYQEEMGINVEISRVDQNAAPTKRVLVKLHEKVVSAVQRHNQTQVQWSILLEQAFHLEDVAKSRNSSLRHFTHSFPLAHRGWIRRFIYTPTVEWFWECVLRQGLCRLLAVLLCLLSAAVIWSECTFFSTHPVLSLFAVFIQLAEKWYNYHCIEMVCFVGILFMCVCVYSTVFRIRFFNYYYLVPHHQTDAYSLLFSGMLFCRLTPPLCLNFLGMIHMDSAISHKNRVQTSYTSIMGSMQLLSFISDGFYIYYPMLVLLLCFATYYNLGSRCLNRLGFHQYITDDDLISDLVDEGRELIKRERRKRQRAEDGENRRWVDIFFL
;
A
#
# COMPACT_ATOMS: atom_id res chain seq x y z
N MET A 1 33.23 -14.28 -2.99
CA MET A 1 31.98 -15.04 -2.73
C MET A 1 30.76 -14.12 -2.88
N SER A 2 30.55 -13.58 -4.09
CA SER A 2 29.64 -12.47 -4.38
C SER A 2 28.20 -12.90 -4.71
N GLY A 3 28.04 -13.88 -5.60
CA GLY A 3 26.72 -14.31 -6.08
C GLY A 3 25.84 -14.96 -5.00
N ALA A 4 26.45 -15.54 -3.95
CA ALA A 4 25.70 -16.16 -2.86
C ALA A 4 24.93 -15.14 -2.02
N ALA A 5 25.53 -13.97 -1.71
CA ALA A 5 24.86 -12.92 -0.94
C ALA A 5 23.66 -12.34 -1.72
N LEU A 6 23.86 -12.04 -3.01
CA LEU A 6 22.79 -11.60 -3.90
C LEU A 6 21.69 -12.66 -4.02
N ALA A 7 22.04 -13.94 -4.18
CA ALA A 7 21.07 -15.03 -4.25
C ALA A 7 20.25 -15.17 -2.96
N VAL A 8 20.87 -15.02 -1.79
CA VAL A 8 20.17 -15.04 -0.49
C VAL A 8 19.16 -13.90 -0.42
N VAL A 9 19.56 -12.66 -0.77
CA VAL A 9 18.65 -11.51 -0.79
C VAL A 9 17.47 -11.75 -1.72
N VAL A 10 17.74 -12.20 -2.95
CA VAL A 10 16.74 -12.52 -3.97
C VAL A 10 15.72 -13.55 -3.44
N VAL A 11 16.20 -14.63 -2.83
CA VAL A 11 15.34 -15.70 -2.29
C VAL A 11 14.52 -15.23 -1.08
N VAL A 12 15.15 -14.54 -0.13
CA VAL A 12 14.46 -14.03 1.07
C VAL A 12 13.36 -13.04 0.70
N VAL A 13 13.64 -12.13 -0.22
CA VAL A 13 12.66 -11.14 -0.69
C VAL A 13 11.51 -11.79 -1.44
N PHE A 14 11.76 -12.87 -2.20
CA PHE A 14 10.69 -13.64 -2.85
C PHE A 14 9.73 -14.25 -1.83
N PHE A 15 10.27 -14.92 -0.80
CA PHE A 15 9.44 -15.50 0.26
C PHE A 15 8.71 -14.44 1.09
N LEU A 16 9.31 -13.27 1.31
CA LEU A 16 8.64 -12.14 1.95
C LEU A 16 7.45 -11.65 1.12
N ALA A 17 7.63 -11.45 -0.19
CA ALA A 17 6.56 -11.04 -1.09
C ALA A 17 5.43 -12.07 -1.15
N LEU A 18 5.79 -13.36 -1.20
CA LEU A 18 4.83 -14.47 -1.22
C LEU A 18 4.03 -14.55 0.09
N TYR A 19 4.70 -14.42 1.24
CA TYR A 19 4.05 -14.39 2.54
C TYR A 19 3.05 -13.24 2.67
N LEU A 20 3.45 -12.04 2.23
CA LEU A 20 2.54 -10.89 2.22
C LEU A 20 1.36 -11.12 1.27
N LEU A 21 1.60 -11.67 0.08
CA LEU A 21 0.53 -11.94 -0.87
C LEU A 21 -0.46 -12.95 -0.30
N GLN A 22 0.04 -14.00 0.36
CA GLN A 22 -0.81 -14.97 1.06
C GLN A 22 -1.60 -14.29 2.19
N ARG A 23 -1.01 -13.36 2.93
CA ARG A 23 -1.71 -12.68 4.04
C ARG A 23 -2.91 -11.84 3.56
N TYR A 24 -2.78 -11.18 2.41
CA TYR A 24 -3.76 -10.22 1.91
C TYR A 24 -4.70 -10.77 0.84
N GLY A 25 -4.18 -11.59 -0.08
CA GLY A 25 -4.91 -12.19 -1.20
C GLY A 25 -5.30 -13.65 -0.95
N ASP A 26 -6.38 -14.09 -1.57
CA ASP A 26 -6.79 -15.50 -1.58
C ASP A 26 -6.12 -16.22 -2.76
N LEU A 27 -5.12 -17.06 -2.47
CA LEU A 27 -4.38 -17.81 -3.50
C LEU A 27 -5.25 -18.80 -4.29
N TRP A 28 -6.40 -19.21 -3.73
CA TRP A 28 -7.27 -20.22 -4.33
C TRP A 28 -8.43 -19.60 -5.10
N LYS A 29 -8.99 -18.49 -4.61
CA LYS A 29 -10.13 -17.84 -5.26
C LYS A 29 -9.73 -16.85 -6.35
N GLN A 30 -8.56 -16.22 -6.24
CA GLN A 30 -8.16 -15.19 -7.19
C GLN A 30 -7.62 -15.80 -8.49
N GLN A 31 -7.74 -15.02 -9.57
CA GLN A 31 -7.19 -15.42 -10.85
C GLN A 31 -5.66 -15.50 -10.77
N ARG A 32 -5.08 -16.60 -11.26
CA ARG A 32 -3.63 -16.86 -11.22
C ARG A 32 -2.80 -15.72 -11.84
N LEU A 33 -3.31 -15.12 -12.91
CA LEU A 33 -2.66 -13.98 -13.55
C LEU A 33 -2.55 -12.79 -12.58
N VAL A 34 -3.62 -12.47 -11.85
CA VAL A 34 -3.66 -11.38 -10.84
C VAL A 34 -2.63 -11.61 -9.75
N LEU A 35 -2.61 -12.82 -9.19
CA LEU A 35 -1.64 -13.22 -8.18
C LEU A 35 -0.20 -13.10 -8.69
N PHE A 36 0.06 -13.54 -9.92
CA PHE A 36 1.38 -13.43 -10.54
C PHE A 36 1.81 -11.96 -10.74
N GLY A 37 0.94 -11.11 -11.29
CA GLY A 37 1.23 -9.69 -11.49
C GLY A 37 1.50 -8.95 -10.18
N THR A 38 0.69 -9.21 -9.14
CA THR A 38 0.91 -8.65 -7.81
C THR A 38 2.19 -9.18 -7.16
N LEU A 39 2.45 -10.49 -7.23
CA LEU A 39 3.67 -11.07 -6.67
C LEU A 39 4.92 -10.48 -7.34
N LEU A 40 4.93 -10.42 -8.68
CA LEU A 40 6.06 -9.92 -9.44
C LEU A 40 6.32 -8.44 -9.16
N SER A 41 5.27 -7.62 -9.11
CA SER A 41 5.41 -6.18 -8.79
C SER A 41 5.92 -5.94 -7.37
N TRP A 42 5.34 -6.61 -6.36
CA TRP A 42 5.81 -6.48 -4.98
C TRP A 42 7.24 -6.97 -4.82
N TYR A 43 7.56 -8.11 -5.42
CA TYR A 43 8.90 -8.69 -5.40
C TYR A 43 9.94 -7.73 -5.97
N LEU A 44 9.71 -7.18 -7.16
CA LEU A 44 10.62 -6.21 -7.77
C LEU A 44 10.80 -4.98 -6.89
N CYS A 45 9.73 -4.43 -6.33
CA CYS A 45 9.83 -3.23 -5.49
C CYS A 45 10.61 -3.49 -4.19
N PHE A 46 10.36 -4.62 -3.54
CA PHE A 46 11.12 -5.00 -2.35
C PHE A 46 12.58 -5.25 -2.68
N LEU A 47 12.89 -5.88 -3.82
CA LEU A 47 14.28 -6.08 -4.25
C LEU A 47 15.06 -4.76 -4.37
N ILE A 48 14.43 -3.70 -4.92
CA ILE A 48 15.07 -2.38 -5.05
C ILE A 48 15.54 -1.88 -3.67
N VAL A 49 14.71 -2.03 -2.63
CA VAL A 49 15.02 -1.57 -1.26
C VAL A 49 16.24 -2.27 -0.66
N PHE A 50 16.44 -3.56 -0.97
CA PHE A 50 17.58 -4.33 -0.46
C PHE A 50 18.84 -4.18 -1.30
N ILE A 51 18.71 -3.98 -2.62
CA ILE A 51 19.86 -3.96 -3.53
C ILE A 51 20.45 -2.55 -3.70
N LEU A 52 19.65 -1.50 -3.56
CA LEU A 52 20.16 -0.14 -3.64
C LEU A 52 21.26 0.19 -2.60
N PRO A 53 21.15 -0.21 -1.31
CA PRO A 53 22.26 -0.06 -0.37
C PRO A 53 23.55 -0.75 -0.81
N LEU A 54 23.46 -1.92 -1.45
CA LEU A 54 24.61 -2.65 -1.98
C LEU A 54 25.23 -1.88 -3.14
N ASP A 55 24.42 -1.35 -4.06
CA ASP A 55 24.88 -0.54 -5.19
C ASP A 55 25.58 0.75 -4.73
N VAL A 56 25.06 1.44 -3.71
CA VAL A 56 25.73 2.61 -3.10
C VAL A 56 27.11 2.21 -2.54
N SER A 57 27.19 1.10 -1.82
CA SER A 57 28.46 0.60 -1.29
C SER A 57 29.44 0.24 -2.42
N MET A 58 28.96 -0.36 -3.52
CA MET A 58 29.79 -0.67 -4.69
C MET A 58 30.29 0.59 -5.40
N ALA A 59 29.45 1.61 -5.53
CA ALA A 59 29.86 2.89 -6.12
C ALA A 59 30.98 3.56 -5.30
N VAL A 60 30.86 3.56 -3.97
CA VAL A 60 31.91 4.08 -3.06
C VAL A 60 33.19 3.24 -3.16
N TYR A 61 33.07 1.91 -3.23
CA TYR A 61 34.22 1.02 -3.46
C TYR A 61 34.91 1.32 -4.79
N ASN A 62 34.16 1.45 -5.88
CA ASN A 62 34.69 1.72 -7.22
C ASN A 62 35.38 3.09 -7.29
N GLN A 63 34.79 4.12 -6.68
CA GLN A 63 35.42 5.44 -6.58
C GLN A 63 36.79 5.34 -5.92
N ARG A 64 36.89 4.61 -4.81
CA ARG A 64 38.17 4.43 -4.12
C ARG A 64 39.21 3.72 -4.99
N CYS A 65 38.81 2.69 -5.73
CA CYS A 65 39.72 1.98 -6.61
C CYS A 65 40.20 2.85 -7.77
N PHE A 66 39.31 3.71 -8.29
CA PHE A 66 39.67 4.73 -9.26
C PHE A 66 40.71 5.71 -8.68
N ASP A 67 40.45 6.28 -7.50
CA ASP A 67 41.37 7.22 -6.84
C ASP A 67 42.73 6.59 -6.53
N LEU A 68 42.76 5.31 -6.10
CA LEU A 68 44.00 4.57 -5.85
C LEU A 68 44.81 4.30 -7.14
N SER A 69 44.12 4.07 -8.26
CA SER A 69 44.75 3.87 -9.57
C SER A 69 45.44 5.14 -10.09
N GLU A 70 44.99 6.33 -9.68
CA GLU A 70 45.60 7.59 -10.10
C GLU A 70 46.88 7.93 -9.31
N ILE A 71 47.03 7.42 -8.08
CA ILE A 71 48.08 7.85 -7.13
C ILE A 71 49.32 6.93 -7.14
N GLY A 72 49.26 5.71 -7.70
CA GLY A 72 50.41 4.79 -7.71
C GLY A 72 50.15 3.45 -8.40
N PRO A 73 51.09 2.48 -8.32
CA PRO A 73 50.86 1.14 -8.89
C PRO A 73 49.61 0.52 -8.25
N PRO A 74 48.87 -0.35 -8.98
CA PRO A 74 47.56 -0.84 -8.54
C PRO A 74 47.68 -1.56 -7.20
N GLY A 75 47.38 -0.85 -6.12
CA GLY A 75 47.17 -1.45 -4.81
C GLY A 75 45.95 -2.37 -4.90
N LYS A 76 46.02 -3.54 -4.29
CA LYS A 76 44.85 -4.42 -4.22
C LYS A 76 43.75 -3.71 -3.44
N CYS A 77 42.68 -3.33 -4.13
CA CYS A 77 41.45 -2.93 -3.47
C CYS A 77 40.89 -4.14 -2.72
N GLU A 78 40.68 -3.99 -1.41
CA GLU A 78 40.00 -5.02 -0.62
C GLU A 78 38.51 -5.01 -0.96
N GLU A 79 38.05 -6.08 -1.59
CA GLU A 79 36.66 -6.25 -1.94
C GLU A 79 35.78 -6.27 -0.67
N PRO A 80 34.66 -5.54 -0.64
CA PRO A 80 33.69 -5.67 0.44
C PRO A 80 33.12 -7.09 0.49
N TRP A 81 32.68 -7.53 1.66
CA TRP A 81 32.13 -8.89 1.84
C TRP A 81 30.93 -9.17 0.92
N THR A 82 30.19 -8.12 0.61
CA THR A 82 29.01 -8.04 -0.28
C THR A 82 29.36 -7.53 -1.69
N TYR A 83 30.61 -7.68 -2.15
CA TYR A 83 31.03 -7.24 -3.48
C TYR A 83 30.12 -7.81 -4.57
N ILE A 84 29.68 -7.00 -5.54
CA ILE A 84 28.93 -7.43 -6.72
C ILE A 84 29.56 -6.78 -7.95
N PRO A 85 29.86 -7.53 -9.02
CA PRO A 85 30.40 -6.95 -10.26
C PRO A 85 29.46 -5.93 -10.90
N ASN A 86 30.00 -4.82 -11.40
CA ASN A 86 29.23 -3.73 -12.03
C ASN A 86 28.33 -4.22 -13.18
N ASP A 87 28.87 -5.07 -14.07
CA ASP A 87 28.09 -5.63 -15.18
C ASP A 87 26.84 -6.39 -14.69
N THR A 88 26.94 -7.06 -13.52
CA THR A 88 25.82 -7.79 -12.93
C THR A 88 24.76 -6.82 -12.38
N LEU A 89 25.18 -5.74 -11.70
CA LEU A 89 24.27 -4.71 -11.21
C LEU A 89 23.58 -3.96 -12.35
N GLU A 90 24.29 -3.62 -13.42
CA GLU A 90 23.70 -2.96 -14.59
C GLU A 90 22.66 -3.85 -15.29
N VAL A 91 22.97 -5.13 -15.51
CA VAL A 91 22.00 -6.08 -16.07
C VAL A 91 20.80 -6.23 -15.14
N PHE A 92 21.03 -6.35 -13.84
CA PHE A 92 19.98 -6.47 -12.83
C PHE A 92 19.03 -5.26 -12.87
N TRP A 93 19.57 -4.05 -12.77
CA TRP A 93 18.78 -2.82 -12.76
C TRP A 93 18.03 -2.61 -14.08
N ARG A 94 18.62 -2.99 -15.22
CA ARG A 94 17.96 -2.91 -16.53
C ARG A 94 16.76 -3.83 -16.58
N VAL A 95 16.89 -5.06 -16.08
CA VAL A 95 15.76 -6.01 -15.98
C VAL A 95 14.70 -5.47 -15.03
N VAL A 96 15.08 -5.04 -13.82
CA VAL A 96 14.12 -4.51 -12.83
C VAL A 96 13.38 -3.29 -13.36
N TYR A 97 14.09 -2.34 -13.97
CA TYR A 97 13.52 -1.11 -14.50
C TYR A 97 12.49 -1.40 -15.59
N TRP A 98 12.88 -2.07 -16.68
CA TRP A 98 11.98 -2.30 -17.82
C TRP A 98 10.81 -3.21 -17.45
N THR A 99 11.04 -4.20 -16.58
CA THR A 99 9.96 -5.04 -16.08
C THR A 99 8.98 -4.22 -15.24
N SER A 100 9.47 -3.33 -14.36
CA SER A 100 8.61 -2.44 -13.55
C SER A 100 7.83 -1.44 -14.41
N GLN A 101 8.43 -0.90 -15.48
CA GLN A 101 7.73 -0.01 -16.42
C GLN A 101 6.62 -0.76 -17.17
N PHE A 102 6.92 -1.96 -17.67
CA PHE A 102 5.93 -2.81 -18.34
C PHE A 102 4.77 -3.19 -17.40
N LEU A 103 5.08 -3.55 -16.15
CA LEU A 103 4.08 -3.83 -15.12
C LEU A 103 3.18 -2.61 -14.84
N THR A 104 3.80 -1.44 -14.64
CA THR A 104 3.11 -0.21 -14.23
C THR A 104 2.18 0.33 -15.32
N TRP A 105 2.64 0.34 -16.57
CA TRP A 105 1.96 1.05 -17.65
C TRP A 105 1.13 0.15 -18.56
N LEU A 106 1.38 -1.15 -18.58
CA LEU A 106 0.68 -2.08 -19.48
C LEU A 106 -0.01 -3.21 -18.73
N LEU A 107 0.74 -4.06 -18.04
CA LEU A 107 0.21 -5.33 -17.53
C LEU A 107 -0.80 -5.12 -16.39
N LEU A 108 -0.42 -4.41 -15.32
CA LEU A 108 -1.29 -4.23 -14.15
C LEU A 108 -2.56 -3.39 -14.46
N PRO A 109 -2.50 -2.27 -15.20
CA PRO A 109 -3.70 -1.53 -15.60
C PRO A 109 -4.66 -2.37 -16.45
N PHE A 110 -4.13 -3.13 -17.42
CA PHE A 110 -4.93 -4.06 -18.22
C PHE A 110 -5.62 -5.09 -17.33
N MET A 111 -4.89 -5.68 -16.41
CA MET A 111 -5.41 -6.69 -15.50
C MET A 111 -6.46 -6.13 -14.53
N GLN A 112 -6.33 -4.87 -14.12
CA GLN A 112 -7.34 -4.20 -13.29
C GLN A 112 -8.67 -4.09 -14.02
N SER A 113 -8.68 -3.59 -15.26
CA SER A 113 -9.90 -3.53 -16.08
C SER A 113 -10.44 -4.93 -16.40
N TYR A 114 -9.54 -5.91 -16.64
CA TYR A 114 -9.94 -7.29 -16.88
C TYR A 114 -10.63 -7.92 -15.67
N ALA A 115 -10.11 -7.70 -14.47
CA ALA A 115 -10.66 -8.21 -13.21
C ALA A 115 -12.01 -7.57 -12.89
N ARG A 116 -12.17 -6.28 -13.19
CA ARG A 116 -13.42 -5.52 -12.98
C ARG A 116 -14.52 -5.84 -14.01
N SER A 117 -14.16 -6.29 -15.22
CA SER A 117 -15.13 -6.52 -16.29
C SER A 117 -16.21 -7.55 -15.92
N GLY A 118 -17.48 -7.14 -16.01
CA GLY A 118 -18.65 -8.01 -15.87
C GLY A 118 -18.91 -8.95 -17.06
N ALA A 119 -18.07 -8.94 -18.10
CA ALA A 119 -18.30 -9.75 -19.30
C ALA A 119 -18.22 -11.27 -18.99
N PHE A 120 -19.13 -12.04 -19.57
CA PHE A 120 -19.23 -13.49 -19.31
C PHE A 120 -18.19 -14.35 -20.04
N SER A 121 -17.48 -13.80 -21.03
CA SER A 121 -16.47 -14.53 -21.82
C SER A 121 -15.08 -13.89 -21.67
N VAL A 122 -14.02 -14.70 -21.75
CA VAL A 122 -12.63 -14.23 -21.68
C VAL A 122 -12.34 -13.18 -22.76
N VAL A 123 -12.77 -13.44 -24.00
CA VAL A 123 -12.62 -12.50 -25.13
C VAL A 123 -13.37 -11.19 -24.86
N GLY A 124 -14.57 -11.28 -24.28
CA GLY A 124 -15.35 -10.10 -23.88
C GLY A 124 -14.62 -9.25 -22.84
N LYS A 125 -14.04 -9.90 -21.82
CA LYS A 125 -13.25 -9.23 -20.79
C LYS A 125 -11.99 -8.57 -21.36
N ILE A 126 -11.24 -9.26 -22.21
CA ILE A 126 -10.06 -8.70 -22.89
C ILE A 126 -10.45 -7.47 -23.72
N LYS A 127 -11.51 -7.57 -24.53
CA LYS A 127 -11.99 -6.46 -25.34
C LYS A 127 -12.39 -5.25 -24.50
N THR A 128 -13.15 -5.46 -23.42
CA THR A 128 -13.53 -4.39 -22.49
C THR A 128 -12.29 -3.75 -21.86
N ALA A 129 -11.35 -4.57 -21.37
CA ALA A 129 -10.13 -4.08 -20.74
C ALA A 129 -9.25 -3.27 -21.69
N LEU A 130 -9.10 -3.71 -22.95
CA LEU A 130 -8.37 -2.97 -23.98
C LEU A 130 -9.04 -1.63 -24.30
N ILE A 131 -10.37 -1.60 -24.44
CA ILE A 131 -11.10 -0.36 -24.76
C ILE A 131 -10.96 0.66 -23.62
N GLU A 132 -11.14 0.24 -22.36
CA GLU A 132 -11.02 1.13 -21.21
C GLU A 132 -9.60 1.71 -21.07
N ASN A 133 -8.57 0.87 -21.20
CA ASN A 133 -7.18 1.31 -21.14
C ASN A 133 -6.81 2.17 -22.36
N ALA A 134 -7.27 1.83 -23.55
CA ALA A 134 -7.01 2.63 -24.76
C ALA A 134 -7.66 4.01 -24.68
N LEU A 135 -8.85 4.14 -24.10
CA LEU A 135 -9.49 5.44 -23.86
C LEU A 135 -8.67 6.27 -22.86
N TYR A 136 -8.27 5.67 -21.73
CA TYR A 136 -7.48 6.33 -20.70
C TYR A 136 -6.12 6.77 -21.26
N TYR A 137 -5.29 5.84 -21.73
CA TYR A 137 -3.95 6.14 -22.26
C TYR A 137 -3.96 6.93 -23.55
N GLY A 138 -4.99 6.76 -24.39
CA GLY A 138 -5.18 7.57 -25.59
C GLY A 138 -5.34 9.05 -25.26
N SER A 139 -6.08 9.38 -24.20
CA SER A 139 -6.21 10.78 -23.76
C SER A 139 -4.89 11.38 -23.27
N TYR A 140 -4.08 10.64 -22.48
CA TYR A 140 -2.75 11.09 -22.06
C TYR A 140 -1.79 11.23 -23.24
N LEU A 141 -1.84 10.31 -24.19
CA LEU A 141 -1.01 10.34 -25.39
C LEU A 141 -1.30 11.59 -26.23
N LEU A 142 -2.56 11.99 -26.37
CA LEU A 142 -2.94 13.23 -27.06
C LEU A 142 -2.36 14.48 -26.37
N ILE A 143 -2.47 14.56 -25.04
CA ILE A 143 -1.88 15.66 -24.27
C ILE A 143 -0.36 15.68 -24.43
N PHE A 144 0.29 14.52 -24.33
CA PHE A 144 1.73 14.39 -24.49
C PHE A 144 2.20 14.82 -25.89
N ILE A 145 1.51 14.40 -26.95
CA ILE A 145 1.81 14.82 -28.33
C ILE A 145 1.64 16.33 -28.49
N ALA A 146 0.58 16.92 -27.93
CA ALA A 146 0.37 18.38 -28.00
C ALA A 146 1.52 19.16 -27.32
N LEU A 147 1.96 18.69 -26.14
CA LEU A 147 3.12 19.26 -25.44
C LEU A 147 4.42 19.08 -26.22
N LEU A 148 4.65 17.90 -26.82
CA LEU A 148 5.82 17.66 -27.66
C LEU A 148 5.86 18.58 -28.88
N ILE A 149 4.72 18.80 -29.56
CA ILE A 149 4.62 19.73 -30.69
C ILE A 149 4.95 21.15 -30.21
N TYR A 150 4.39 21.58 -29.08
CA TYR A 150 4.68 22.89 -28.50
C TYR A 150 6.17 23.08 -28.23
N VAL A 151 6.83 22.11 -27.58
CA VAL A 151 8.27 22.16 -27.28
C VAL A 151 9.10 22.14 -28.57
N ALA A 152 8.78 21.26 -29.52
CA ALA A 152 9.50 21.16 -30.79
C ALA A 152 9.45 22.46 -31.59
N VAL A 153 8.29 23.14 -31.60
CA VAL A 153 8.10 24.43 -32.29
C VAL A 153 8.84 25.56 -31.58
N GLN A 154 8.71 25.66 -30.25
CA GLN A 154 9.32 26.75 -29.48
C GLN A 154 10.85 26.64 -29.40
N LEU A 155 11.39 25.43 -29.21
CA LEU A 155 12.83 25.20 -29.05
C LEU A 155 13.56 24.91 -30.38
N LYS A 156 12.83 24.82 -31.52
CA LYS A 156 13.37 24.38 -32.83
C LYS A 156 14.16 23.06 -32.74
N TRP A 157 13.73 22.18 -31.84
CA TRP A 157 14.46 20.96 -31.52
C TRP A 157 14.21 19.88 -32.59
N LYS A 158 15.28 19.31 -33.13
CA LYS A 158 15.19 18.09 -33.94
C LYS A 158 15.09 16.89 -33.00
N LEU A 159 13.89 16.33 -32.86
CA LEU A 159 13.64 15.17 -32.01
C LEU A 159 14.25 13.90 -32.61
N THR A 160 15.20 13.26 -31.91
CA THR A 160 15.62 11.89 -32.21
C THR A 160 14.83 10.87 -31.37
N LEU A 161 14.85 9.59 -31.77
CA LEU A 161 14.18 8.53 -31.01
C LEU A 161 14.79 8.35 -29.62
N ALA A 162 16.11 8.55 -29.48
CA ALA A 162 16.81 8.51 -28.20
C ALA A 162 16.38 9.67 -27.27
N ASP A 163 16.18 10.86 -27.84
CA ASP A 163 15.66 12.01 -27.09
C ASP A 163 14.23 11.73 -26.61
N LEU A 164 13.39 11.15 -27.46
CA LEU A 164 12.01 10.79 -27.11
C LEU A 164 11.95 9.75 -25.98
N GLN A 165 12.81 8.72 -26.05
CA GLN A 165 12.93 7.73 -24.99
C GLN A 165 13.31 8.43 -23.66
N THR A 166 14.28 9.34 -23.70
CA THR A 166 14.74 10.00 -22.47
C THR A 166 13.72 10.98 -21.91
N ILE A 167 12.99 11.71 -22.76
CA ILE A 167 11.84 12.53 -22.34
C ILE A 167 10.78 11.66 -21.66
N GLY A 168 10.48 10.48 -22.20
CA GLY A 168 9.53 9.53 -21.60
C GLY A 168 9.96 9.07 -20.20
N ILE A 169 11.24 8.71 -20.03
CA ILE A 169 11.81 8.31 -18.74
C ILE A 169 11.73 9.46 -17.73
N THR A 170 12.13 10.66 -18.15
CA THR A 170 12.10 11.88 -17.32
C THR A 170 10.68 12.24 -16.90
N ALA A 171 9.72 12.18 -17.83
CA ALA A 171 8.30 12.43 -17.56
C ALA A 171 7.70 11.41 -16.57
N ALA A 172 8.02 10.13 -16.73
CA ALA A 172 7.57 9.08 -15.80
C ALA A 172 8.14 9.30 -14.39
N ASN A 173 9.42 9.63 -14.27
CA ASN A 173 10.09 9.89 -12.99
C ASN A 173 9.57 11.18 -12.32
N THR A 174 9.37 12.26 -13.06
CA THR A 174 8.84 13.54 -12.53
C THR A 174 7.40 13.39 -12.02
N TRP A 175 6.54 12.65 -12.72
CA TRP A 175 5.20 12.32 -12.21
C TRP A 175 5.26 11.52 -10.90
N GLY A 176 6.14 10.52 -10.86
CA GLY A 176 6.37 9.70 -9.67
C GLY A 176 6.90 10.52 -8.50
N LEU A 177 7.82 11.46 -8.74
CA LEU A 177 8.36 12.37 -7.74
C LEU A 177 7.32 13.37 -7.24
N PHE A 178 6.45 13.91 -8.10
CA PHE A 178 5.34 14.77 -7.67
C PHE A 178 4.44 14.03 -6.67
N LEU A 179 4.06 12.79 -6.99
CA LEU A 179 3.27 11.95 -6.08
C LEU A 179 4.07 11.62 -4.80
N LEU A 180 5.38 11.39 -4.92
CA LEU A 180 6.26 11.16 -3.78
C LEU A 180 6.25 12.32 -2.80
N VAL A 181 6.35 13.59 -3.24
CA VAL A 181 6.31 14.76 -2.34
C VAL A 181 5.04 14.77 -1.50
N LEU A 182 3.89 14.57 -2.15
CA LEU A 182 2.58 14.58 -1.48
C LEU A 182 2.48 13.49 -0.41
N LEU A 183 2.94 12.28 -0.73
CA LEU A 183 2.85 11.13 0.17
C LEU A 183 3.91 11.18 1.28
N LEU A 184 5.14 11.56 0.94
CA LEU A 184 6.25 11.63 1.88
C LEU A 184 6.03 12.74 2.92
N GLY A 185 5.60 13.93 2.50
CA GLY A 185 5.34 15.05 3.41
C GLY A 185 4.27 14.75 4.47
N TYR A 186 3.23 14.01 4.10
CA TYR A 186 2.23 13.53 5.06
C TYR A 186 2.81 12.41 5.96
N GLY A 187 3.47 11.42 5.37
CA GLY A 187 4.01 10.25 6.07
C GLY A 187 5.07 10.58 7.12
N LEU A 188 5.90 11.60 6.87
CA LEU A 188 6.94 12.05 7.80
C LEU A 188 6.37 12.59 9.12
N VAL A 189 5.15 13.13 9.10
CA VAL A 189 4.50 13.68 10.31
C VAL A 189 3.53 12.66 10.93
N GLU A 190 2.69 12.03 10.11
CA GLU A 190 1.60 11.19 10.59
C GLU A 190 2.11 9.85 11.16
N ILE A 191 3.21 9.30 10.66
CA ILE A 191 3.72 8.00 11.14
C ILE A 191 4.24 8.11 12.59
N PRO A 192 5.18 9.01 12.93
CA PRO A 192 5.60 9.20 14.33
C PRO A 192 4.42 9.58 15.24
N ARG A 193 3.54 10.49 14.79
CA ARG A 193 2.32 10.89 15.54
C ARG A 193 1.45 9.69 15.85
N SER A 194 1.19 8.83 14.86
CA SER A 194 0.36 7.64 15.00
C SER A 194 0.92 6.68 16.04
N TYR A 195 2.24 6.45 16.09
CA TYR A 195 2.86 5.59 17.11
C TYR A 195 2.84 6.24 18.50
N TRP A 196 3.05 7.56 18.57
CA TRP A 196 2.96 8.31 19.82
C TRP A 196 1.57 8.23 20.42
N LEU A 197 0.53 8.50 19.62
CA LEU A 197 -0.87 8.40 20.04
C LEU A 197 -1.27 6.96 20.36
N SER A 198 -0.72 5.98 19.64
CA SER A 198 -0.93 4.55 19.93
C SER A 198 -0.36 4.11 21.28
N SER A 199 0.52 4.91 21.90
CA SER A 199 0.99 4.65 23.27
C SER A 199 -0.06 4.99 24.35
N SER A 200 -1.08 5.80 24.03
CA SER A 200 -2.14 6.15 24.96
C SER A 200 -3.31 5.18 24.83
N HIS A 201 -3.48 4.32 25.83
CA HIS A 201 -4.58 3.35 25.88
C HIS A 201 -5.97 4.01 25.72
N ASN A 202 -6.19 5.16 26.39
CA ASN A 202 -7.46 5.88 26.31
C ASN A 202 -7.73 6.38 24.89
N TYR A 203 -6.72 6.96 24.24
CA TYR A 203 -6.84 7.41 22.86
C TYR A 203 -7.11 6.24 21.91
N VAL A 204 -6.36 5.14 22.04
CA VAL A 204 -6.53 3.95 21.19
C VAL A 204 -7.92 3.35 21.35
N LEU A 205 -8.45 3.31 22.58
CA LEU A 205 -9.80 2.81 22.85
C LEU A 205 -10.87 3.74 22.24
N SER A 206 -10.79 5.05 22.48
CA SER A 206 -11.73 6.02 21.88
C SER A 206 -11.67 5.99 20.35
N LYS A 207 -10.47 5.87 19.77
CA LYS A 207 -10.27 5.71 18.33
C LYS A 207 -10.86 4.40 17.80
N SER A 208 -10.78 3.32 18.57
CA SER A 208 -11.45 2.06 18.23
C SER A 208 -12.96 2.21 18.22
N TYR A 209 -13.54 2.91 19.20
CA TYR A 209 -14.98 3.20 19.26
C TYR A 209 -15.44 4.02 18.06
N PHE A 210 -14.74 5.10 17.75
CA PHE A 210 -15.00 5.92 16.55
C PHE A 210 -14.96 5.09 15.26
N LYS A 211 -13.93 4.24 15.10
CA LYS A 211 -13.83 3.35 13.94
C LYS A 211 -14.97 2.36 13.86
N VAL A 212 -15.45 1.85 14.99
CA VAL A 212 -16.61 0.94 15.03
C VAL A 212 -17.87 1.65 14.55
N ALA A 213 -18.14 2.87 15.01
CA ALA A 213 -19.30 3.63 14.54
C ALA A 213 -19.24 3.86 13.02
N LYS A 214 -18.10 4.30 12.48
CA LYS A 214 -17.91 4.47 11.03
C LYS A 214 -18.05 3.16 10.24
N MET A 215 -17.48 2.07 10.76
CA MET A 215 -17.61 0.76 10.11
C MET A 215 -19.05 0.25 10.15
N ALA A 216 -19.82 0.58 11.20
CA ALA A 216 -21.25 0.23 11.26
C ALA A 216 -22.03 0.92 10.13
N THR A 217 -21.76 2.20 9.86
CA THR A 217 -22.39 2.92 8.76
C THR A 217 -21.99 2.35 7.39
N GLU A 218 -20.69 2.05 7.17
CA GLU A 218 -20.23 1.45 5.90
C GLU A 218 -20.80 0.04 5.69
N LYS A 219 -20.97 -0.71 6.78
CA LYS A 219 -21.59 -2.03 6.76
C LYS A 219 -23.06 -1.95 6.40
N ALA A 220 -23.81 -1.03 7.01
CA ALA A 220 -25.22 -0.82 6.72
C ALA A 220 -25.44 -0.42 5.26
N GLU A 221 -24.64 0.51 4.73
CA GLU A 221 -24.67 0.92 3.32
C GLU A 221 -24.38 -0.26 2.38
N ALA A 222 -23.40 -1.11 2.73
CA ALA A 222 -23.08 -2.30 1.94
C ALA A 222 -24.20 -3.35 1.98
N ASP A 223 -24.87 -3.52 3.12
CA ASP A 223 -26.00 -4.43 3.30
C ASP A 223 -27.23 -3.95 2.50
N GLU A 224 -27.55 -2.65 2.55
CA GLU A 224 -28.63 -2.02 1.75
C GLU A 224 -28.36 -2.16 0.25
N LYS A 225 -27.16 -1.78 -0.21
CA LYS A 225 -26.77 -1.90 -1.61
C LYS A 225 -26.79 -3.34 -2.12
N LEU A 226 -26.46 -4.31 -1.26
CA LEU A 226 -26.59 -5.72 -1.61
C LEU A 226 -28.06 -6.08 -1.82
N ALA A 227 -28.96 -5.67 -0.91
CA ALA A 227 -30.39 -5.92 -1.03
C ALA A 227 -30.97 -5.32 -2.31
N ASP A 228 -30.66 -4.07 -2.64
CA ASP A 228 -31.10 -3.40 -3.88
C ASP A 228 -30.69 -4.17 -5.14
N VAL A 229 -29.42 -4.62 -5.18
CA VAL A 229 -28.92 -5.39 -6.33
C VAL A 229 -29.58 -6.77 -6.37
N MET A 230 -29.86 -7.40 -5.23
CA MET A 230 -30.58 -8.68 -5.19
C MET A 230 -32.02 -8.52 -5.70
N GLU A 231 -32.69 -7.41 -5.42
CA GLU A 231 -34.01 -7.09 -5.99
C GLU A 231 -33.96 -6.94 -7.53
N GLU A 232 -32.96 -6.22 -8.05
CA GLU A 232 -32.72 -6.09 -9.50
C GLU A 232 -32.49 -7.47 -10.15
N VAL A 233 -31.74 -8.36 -9.48
CA VAL A 233 -31.54 -9.75 -9.93
C VAL A 233 -32.85 -10.54 -9.90
N ALA A 234 -33.65 -10.43 -8.84
CA ALA A 234 -34.93 -11.13 -8.72
C ALA A 234 -35.91 -10.72 -9.83
N GLY A 235 -36.01 -9.41 -10.13
CA GLY A 235 -36.85 -8.92 -11.24
C GLY A 235 -36.39 -9.41 -12.62
N ILE A 236 -35.07 -9.49 -12.85
CA ILE A 236 -34.52 -10.03 -14.10
C ILE A 236 -34.70 -11.56 -14.18
N HIS A 237 -34.56 -12.25 -13.05
CA HIS A 237 -34.77 -13.69 -12.98
C HIS A 237 -36.21 -14.10 -13.28
N ALA A 238 -37.19 -13.33 -12.79
CA ALA A 238 -38.62 -13.53 -13.07
C ALA A 238 -38.99 -13.20 -14.52
N SER A 239 -38.40 -12.16 -15.12
CA SER A 239 -38.73 -11.73 -16.49
C SER A 239 -38.12 -12.60 -17.59
N VAL A 240 -36.99 -13.27 -17.33
CA VAL A 240 -36.31 -14.12 -18.33
C VAL A 240 -36.82 -15.56 -18.29
N ARG A 241 -37.65 -15.92 -19.27
CA ARG A 241 -38.14 -17.29 -19.52
C ARG A 241 -37.00 -18.30 -19.60
N GLN A 242 -37.25 -19.53 -19.13
CA GLN A 242 -36.24 -20.60 -19.13
C GLN A 242 -35.69 -20.97 -20.52
N ASN A 243 -36.52 -20.87 -21.57
CA ASN A 243 -36.11 -21.21 -22.94
C ASN A 243 -35.35 -20.07 -23.67
N HIS A 244 -35.14 -18.92 -23.02
CA HIS A 244 -34.50 -17.78 -23.67
C HIS A 244 -32.96 -17.95 -23.72
N PHE A 245 -32.31 -17.56 -24.82
CA PHE A 245 -30.85 -17.68 -24.97
C PHE A 245 -30.05 -16.91 -23.91
N LEU A 246 -30.65 -15.87 -23.30
CA LEU A 246 -30.05 -15.11 -22.21
C LEU A 246 -30.11 -15.80 -20.84
N ARG A 247 -30.90 -16.87 -20.70
CA ARG A 247 -31.09 -17.55 -19.42
C ARG A 247 -29.77 -18.07 -18.85
N LYS A 248 -28.91 -18.61 -19.71
CA LYS A 248 -27.54 -19.02 -19.35
C LYS A 248 -26.75 -17.93 -18.62
N TYR A 249 -26.91 -16.66 -19.01
CA TYR A 249 -26.22 -15.55 -18.36
C TYR A 249 -26.83 -15.20 -17.00
N VAL A 250 -28.16 -15.27 -16.88
CA VAL A 250 -28.87 -15.08 -15.61
C VAL A 250 -28.47 -16.17 -14.63
N ASP A 251 -28.40 -17.44 -15.06
CA ASP A 251 -28.00 -18.54 -14.19
C ASP A 251 -26.55 -18.35 -13.68
N ILE A 252 -25.63 -17.87 -14.53
CA ILE A 252 -24.28 -17.50 -14.10
C ILE A 252 -24.32 -16.42 -13.01
N ILE A 253 -25.17 -15.39 -13.16
CA ILE A 253 -25.33 -14.33 -12.15
C ILE A 253 -25.84 -14.91 -10.83
N LEU A 254 -26.86 -15.78 -10.86
CA LEU A 254 -27.42 -16.40 -9.67
C LEU A 254 -26.37 -17.19 -8.88
N THR A 255 -25.45 -17.89 -9.55
CA THR A 255 -24.36 -18.61 -8.86
C THR A 255 -23.43 -17.69 -8.06
N LYS A 256 -23.45 -16.38 -8.30
CA LYS A 256 -22.67 -15.37 -7.56
C LYS A 256 -23.43 -14.75 -6.41
N CYS A 257 -24.75 -14.92 -6.34
CA CYS A 257 -25.57 -14.42 -5.23
C CYS A 257 -25.33 -15.25 -3.95
N PRO A 258 -25.48 -14.65 -2.76
CA PRO A 258 -25.43 -15.40 -1.50
C PRO A 258 -26.55 -16.43 -1.41
N THR A 259 -26.30 -17.58 -0.76
CA THR A 259 -27.25 -18.71 -0.66
C THR A 259 -28.61 -18.30 -0.10
N LYS A 260 -28.62 -17.45 0.94
CA LYS A 260 -29.85 -16.91 1.54
C LYS A 260 -30.78 -16.26 0.50
N TYR A 261 -30.21 -15.42 -0.38
CA TYR A 261 -30.98 -14.74 -1.42
C TYR A 261 -31.35 -15.68 -2.57
N GLN A 262 -30.53 -16.71 -2.86
CA GLN A 262 -30.87 -17.72 -3.87
C GLN A 262 -32.14 -18.49 -3.48
N GLU A 263 -32.25 -18.88 -2.21
CA GLU A 263 -33.41 -19.60 -1.67
C GLU A 263 -34.68 -18.71 -1.69
N GLU A 264 -34.57 -17.47 -1.23
CA GLU A 264 -35.68 -16.49 -1.24
C GLU A 264 -36.17 -16.19 -2.66
N MET A 265 -35.27 -16.05 -3.64
CA MET A 265 -35.63 -15.83 -5.04
C MET A 265 -36.31 -17.06 -5.65
N GLY A 266 -35.88 -18.27 -5.29
CA GLY A 266 -36.50 -19.51 -5.76
C GLY A 266 -37.99 -19.59 -5.38
N ILE A 267 -38.31 -19.23 -4.14
CA ILE A 267 -39.68 -19.21 -3.60
C ILE A 267 -40.54 -18.14 -4.29
N ASN A 268 -40.01 -16.92 -4.46
CA ASN A 268 -40.77 -15.80 -5.03
C ASN A 268 -41.12 -15.96 -6.52
N VAL A 269 -40.32 -16.72 -7.28
CA VAL A 269 -40.58 -16.98 -8.71
C VAL A 269 -41.76 -17.93 -8.93
N GLU A 270 -42.00 -18.86 -8.00
CA GLU A 270 -43.17 -19.74 -8.07
C GLU A 270 -44.48 -18.97 -7.89
N ILE A 271 -44.43 -17.85 -7.16
CA ILE A 271 -45.59 -17.03 -6.79
C ILE A 271 -45.89 -15.96 -7.85
N SER A 272 -44.86 -15.33 -8.43
CA SER A 272 -44.98 -14.11 -9.26
C SER A 272 -45.09 -14.36 -10.76
N ARG A 273 -45.92 -15.31 -11.21
CA ARG A 273 -46.16 -15.62 -12.64
C ARG A 273 -46.85 -14.50 -13.45
N VAL A 274 -46.89 -13.26 -12.97
CA VAL A 274 -47.59 -12.16 -13.62
C VAL A 274 -46.64 -11.00 -13.94
N ASP A 275 -46.63 -10.69 -15.24
CA ASP A 275 -46.34 -9.45 -15.95
C ASP A 275 -45.09 -9.29 -16.84
N GLN A 276 -45.41 -8.76 -18.02
CA GLN A 276 -44.65 -8.71 -19.26
C GLN A 276 -43.58 -7.61 -19.23
N ASN A 277 -42.46 -7.87 -18.56
CA ASN A 277 -41.28 -7.04 -18.75
C ASN A 277 -40.53 -7.46 -20.03
N ALA A 278 -40.19 -6.48 -20.87
CA ALA A 278 -39.37 -6.69 -22.06
C ALA A 278 -38.04 -7.37 -21.69
N ALA A 279 -37.64 -8.39 -22.46
CA ALA A 279 -36.43 -9.16 -22.18
C ALA A 279 -35.20 -8.22 -22.12
N PRO A 280 -34.36 -8.31 -21.07
CA PRO A 280 -33.22 -7.42 -20.91
C PRO A 280 -32.18 -7.65 -22.01
N THR A 281 -31.43 -6.60 -22.35
CA THR A 281 -30.33 -6.73 -23.32
C THR A 281 -29.11 -7.39 -22.68
N LYS A 282 -28.29 -8.10 -23.46
CA LYS A 282 -27.00 -8.67 -23.00
C LYS A 282 -26.10 -7.64 -22.27
N ARG A 283 -26.11 -6.38 -22.71
CA ARG A 283 -25.36 -5.28 -22.07
C ARG A 283 -25.85 -4.99 -20.64
N VAL A 284 -27.16 -5.07 -20.41
CA VAL A 284 -27.76 -4.90 -19.08
C VAL A 284 -27.32 -6.04 -18.17
N LEU A 285 -27.36 -7.29 -18.65
CA LEU A 285 -26.88 -8.46 -17.89
C LEU A 285 -25.39 -8.39 -17.54
N VAL A 286 -24.55 -7.87 -18.44
CA VAL A 286 -23.12 -7.65 -18.16
C VAL A 286 -22.93 -6.63 -17.03
N LYS A 287 -23.67 -5.50 -17.06
CA LYS A 287 -23.63 -4.50 -15.99
C LYS A 287 -24.18 -5.04 -14.67
N LEU A 288 -25.26 -5.82 -14.71
CA LEU A 288 -25.82 -6.47 -13.53
C LEU A 288 -24.82 -7.44 -12.91
N HIS A 289 -24.16 -8.25 -13.73
CA HIS A 289 -23.13 -9.17 -13.24
C HIS A 289 -21.97 -8.44 -12.57
N GLU A 290 -21.48 -7.32 -13.13
CA GLU A 290 -20.48 -6.46 -12.48
C GLU A 290 -20.98 -5.91 -11.13
N LYS A 291 -22.23 -5.41 -11.08
CA LYS A 291 -22.84 -4.91 -9.84
C LYS A 291 -22.94 -6.00 -8.77
N VAL A 292 -23.42 -7.20 -9.12
CA VAL A 292 -23.58 -8.34 -8.20
C VAL A 292 -22.24 -8.74 -7.60
N VAL A 293 -21.22 -8.95 -8.44
CA VAL A 293 -19.88 -9.33 -7.97
C VAL A 293 -19.33 -8.26 -7.02
N SER A 294 -19.47 -6.98 -7.37
CA SER A 294 -18.97 -5.87 -6.56
C SER A 294 -19.72 -5.73 -5.22
N ALA A 295 -21.05 -5.86 -5.21
CA ALA A 295 -21.89 -5.74 -4.02
C ALA A 295 -21.65 -6.90 -3.04
N VAL A 296 -21.62 -8.14 -3.54
CA VAL A 296 -21.34 -9.34 -2.72
C VAL A 296 -19.94 -9.26 -2.12
N GLN A 297 -18.96 -8.83 -2.91
CA GLN A 297 -17.60 -8.65 -2.41
C GLN A 297 -17.52 -7.58 -1.33
N ARG A 298 -18.13 -6.41 -1.54
CA ARG A 298 -18.12 -5.32 -0.56
C ARG A 298 -18.80 -5.73 0.75
N HIS A 299 -19.93 -6.44 0.68
CA HIS A 299 -20.60 -7.03 1.84
C HIS A 299 -19.69 -7.99 2.61
N ASN A 300 -19.05 -8.96 1.94
CA ASN A 300 -18.15 -9.90 2.61
C ASN A 300 -16.96 -9.18 3.27
N GLN A 301 -16.40 -8.16 2.61
CA GLN A 301 -15.32 -7.36 3.16
C GLN A 301 -15.76 -6.59 4.42
N THR A 302 -16.91 -5.89 4.39
CA THR A 302 -17.40 -5.16 5.56
C THR A 302 -17.72 -6.09 6.72
N GLN A 303 -18.26 -7.29 6.46
CA GLN A 303 -18.51 -8.30 7.50
C GLN A 303 -17.21 -8.78 8.18
N VAL A 304 -16.16 -9.08 7.40
CA VAL A 304 -14.87 -9.49 7.96
C VAL A 304 -14.20 -8.34 8.71
N GLN A 305 -14.18 -7.14 8.13
CA GLN A 305 -13.62 -5.96 8.79
C GLN A 305 -14.34 -5.64 10.11
N TRP A 306 -15.67 -5.75 10.11
CA TRP A 306 -16.49 -5.61 11.31
C TRP A 306 -16.07 -6.60 12.40
N SER A 307 -15.88 -7.88 12.06
CA SER A 307 -15.45 -8.90 13.02
C SER A 307 -14.06 -8.62 13.61
N ILE A 308 -13.08 -8.28 12.77
CA ILE A 308 -11.71 -7.95 13.19
C ILE A 308 -11.71 -6.72 14.11
N LEU A 309 -12.48 -5.69 13.75
CA LEU A 309 -12.54 -4.45 14.51
C LEU A 309 -13.23 -4.65 15.86
N LEU A 310 -14.29 -5.47 15.93
CA LEU A 310 -14.92 -5.86 17.19
C LEU A 310 -13.96 -6.63 18.09
N GLU A 311 -13.19 -7.58 17.56
CA GLU A 311 -12.18 -8.32 18.33
C GLU A 311 -11.10 -7.40 18.88
N GLN A 312 -10.62 -6.46 18.07
CA GLN A 312 -9.67 -5.43 18.52
C GLN A 312 -10.28 -4.58 19.65
N ALA A 313 -11.53 -4.14 19.50
CA ALA A 313 -12.21 -3.35 20.50
C ALA A 313 -12.41 -4.11 21.82
N PHE A 314 -12.85 -5.37 21.75
CA PHE A 314 -13.01 -6.22 22.94
C PHE A 314 -11.67 -6.44 23.66
N HIS A 315 -10.61 -6.72 22.91
CA HIS A 315 -9.27 -6.85 23.47
C HIS A 315 -8.80 -5.56 24.17
N LEU A 316 -9.02 -4.39 23.56
CA LEU A 316 -8.65 -3.11 24.17
C LEU A 316 -9.45 -2.81 25.44
N GLU A 317 -10.74 -3.15 25.49
CA GLU A 317 -11.54 -3.06 26.72
C GLU A 317 -11.03 -3.99 27.81
N ASP A 318 -10.58 -5.19 27.44
CA ASP A 318 -10.04 -6.18 28.38
C ASP A 318 -8.67 -5.75 28.94
N VAL A 319 -7.82 -5.12 28.11
CA VAL A 319 -6.59 -4.45 28.56
C VAL A 319 -6.92 -3.33 29.54
N ALA A 320 -7.91 -2.47 29.22
CA ALA A 320 -8.31 -1.37 30.09
C ALA A 320 -8.82 -1.86 31.45
N LYS A 321 -9.62 -2.95 31.48
CA LYS A 321 -10.10 -3.59 32.71
C LYS A 321 -8.96 -4.22 33.50
N SER A 322 -8.09 -4.99 32.84
CA SER A 322 -6.99 -5.72 33.49
C SER A 322 -5.92 -4.78 34.07
N ARG A 323 -5.78 -3.58 33.50
CA ARG A 323 -4.90 -2.53 34.05
C ARG A 323 -5.45 -1.90 35.33
N ASN A 324 -6.77 -1.73 35.41
CA ASN A 324 -7.45 -1.16 36.58
C ASN A 324 -7.65 -2.19 37.70
N SER A 325 -7.50 -3.48 37.39
CA SER A 325 -7.52 -4.56 38.39
C SER A 325 -6.26 -4.54 39.26
N SER A 326 -6.42 -4.82 40.56
CA SER A 326 -5.29 -5.02 41.46
C SER A 326 -4.53 -6.33 41.19
N LEU A 327 -5.17 -7.28 40.49
CA LEU A 327 -4.58 -8.56 40.10
C LEU A 327 -3.80 -8.37 38.80
N ARG A 328 -2.48 -8.66 38.83
CA ARG A 328 -1.58 -8.61 37.65
C ARG A 328 -1.76 -9.80 36.72
N HIS A 329 -3.00 -10.13 36.43
CA HIS A 329 -3.40 -11.26 35.60
C HIS A 329 -4.27 -10.74 34.48
N PHE A 330 -3.91 -11.05 33.23
CA PHE A 330 -4.73 -10.67 32.10
C PHE A 330 -5.99 -11.53 32.04
N THR A 331 -7.17 -10.91 32.07
CA THR A 331 -8.46 -11.60 31.96
C THR A 331 -9.11 -11.30 30.62
N HIS A 332 -9.25 -12.34 29.78
CA HIS A 332 -9.98 -12.27 28.51
C HIS A 332 -11.47 -12.39 28.76
N SER A 333 -12.28 -11.50 28.18
CA SER A 333 -13.74 -11.62 28.21
C SER A 333 -14.24 -12.76 27.33
N PHE A 334 -13.51 -13.07 26.26
CA PHE A 334 -13.79 -14.18 25.34
C PHE A 334 -12.49 -14.95 25.11
N PRO A 335 -12.40 -16.24 25.47
CA PRO A 335 -11.19 -17.02 25.24
C PRO A 335 -10.98 -17.24 23.74
N LEU A 336 -9.82 -16.82 23.22
CA LEU A 336 -9.43 -17.12 21.84
C LEU A 336 -9.28 -18.63 21.65
N ALA A 337 -10.11 -19.22 20.79
CA ALA A 337 -10.25 -20.67 20.61
C ALA A 337 -8.99 -21.38 20.08
N HIS A 338 -7.92 -20.68 19.69
CA HIS A 338 -6.72 -21.28 19.06
C HIS A 338 -5.41 -20.70 19.63
N ARG A 339 -5.06 -21.04 20.89
CA ARG A 339 -3.66 -20.89 21.36
C ARG A 339 -2.94 -22.23 21.22
N GLY A 340 -1.97 -22.31 20.30
CA GLY A 340 -1.07 -23.45 20.18
C GLY A 340 -0.29 -23.71 21.48
N TRP A 341 0.10 -24.96 21.71
CA TRP A 341 0.71 -25.44 22.96
C TRP A 341 1.95 -24.62 23.38
N ILE A 342 2.80 -24.26 22.42
CA ILE A 342 4.02 -23.46 22.63
C ILE A 342 3.69 -22.06 23.18
N ARG A 343 2.64 -21.42 22.64
CA ARG A 343 2.21 -20.08 23.07
C ARG A 343 1.54 -20.13 24.44
N ARG A 344 0.92 -21.25 24.81
CA ARG A 344 0.33 -21.45 26.15
C ARG A 344 1.39 -21.58 27.24
N PHE A 345 2.56 -22.13 26.90
CA PHE A 345 3.66 -22.33 27.86
C PHE A 345 4.52 -21.06 28.04
N ILE A 346 4.81 -20.34 26.96
CA ILE A 346 5.65 -19.13 26.99
C ILE A 346 4.84 -17.88 27.37
N TYR A 347 3.58 -17.81 26.96
CA TYR A 347 2.73 -16.63 27.13
C TYR A 347 1.71 -16.86 28.25
N THR A 348 2.20 -16.89 29.49
CA THR A 348 1.34 -16.96 30.68
C THR A 348 0.55 -15.66 30.85
N PRO A 349 -0.61 -15.67 31.52
CA PRO A 349 -1.44 -14.47 31.70
C PRO A 349 -0.76 -13.31 32.42
N THR A 350 0.29 -13.59 33.21
CA THR A 350 1.13 -12.58 33.88
C THR A 350 2.12 -11.93 32.91
N VAL A 351 2.75 -12.73 32.04
CA VAL A 351 3.61 -12.24 30.96
C VAL A 351 2.81 -11.41 29.96
N GLU A 352 1.60 -11.88 29.62
CA GLU A 352 0.67 -11.14 28.76
C GLU A 352 0.25 -9.79 29.38
N TRP A 353 -0.03 -9.77 30.69
CA TRP A 353 -0.32 -8.51 31.40
C TRP A 353 0.87 -7.55 31.35
N PHE A 354 2.10 -8.03 31.59
CA PHE A 354 3.30 -7.18 31.53
C PHE A 354 3.55 -6.65 30.12
N TRP A 355 3.38 -7.50 29.11
CA TRP A 355 3.50 -7.11 27.70
C TRP A 355 2.48 -6.03 27.32
N GLU A 356 1.19 -6.30 27.49
CA GLU A 356 0.12 -5.42 27.01
C GLU A 356 -0.03 -4.15 27.84
N CYS A 357 0.06 -4.24 29.17
CA CYS A 357 -0.24 -3.10 30.04
C CYS A 357 0.98 -2.20 30.32
N VAL A 358 2.21 -2.72 30.21
CA VAL A 358 3.43 -1.98 30.60
C VAL A 358 4.40 -1.82 29.42
N LEU A 359 4.93 -2.92 28.89
CA LEU A 359 6.03 -2.88 27.93
C LEU A 359 5.62 -2.30 26.57
N ARG A 360 4.44 -2.65 26.07
CA ARG A 360 3.90 -2.15 24.79
C ARG A 360 3.86 -0.63 24.74
N GLN A 361 3.39 0.03 25.80
CA GLN A 361 3.35 1.49 25.87
C GLN A 361 4.76 2.10 25.77
N GLY A 362 5.72 1.55 26.51
CA GLY A 362 7.12 2.00 26.48
C GLY A 362 7.76 1.83 25.09
N LEU A 363 7.59 0.65 24.47
CA LEU A 363 8.09 0.36 23.13
C LEU A 363 7.47 1.27 22.06
N CYS A 364 6.16 1.50 22.10
CA CYS A 364 5.51 2.43 21.16
C CYS A 364 6.04 3.86 21.30
N ARG A 365 6.31 4.34 22.53
CA ARG A 365 6.90 5.67 22.75
C ARG A 365 8.34 5.75 22.25
N LEU A 366 9.17 4.76 22.59
CA LEU A 366 10.55 4.69 22.10
C LEU A 366 10.57 4.71 20.57
N LEU A 367 9.76 3.87 19.93
CA LEU A 367 9.65 3.79 18.49
C LEU A 367 9.14 5.11 17.88
N ALA A 368 8.15 5.76 18.50
CA ALA A 368 7.67 7.06 18.05
C ALA A 368 8.76 8.14 18.09
N VAL A 369 9.59 8.16 19.15
CA VAL A 369 10.73 9.08 19.27
C VAL A 369 11.77 8.78 18.18
N LEU A 370 12.14 7.52 17.98
CA LEU A 370 13.09 7.12 16.94
C LEU A 370 12.59 7.49 15.54
N LEU A 371 11.32 7.23 15.24
CA LEU A 371 10.70 7.62 13.96
C LEU A 371 10.63 9.15 13.81
N CYS A 372 10.39 9.89 14.89
CA CYS A 372 10.39 11.36 14.85
C CYS A 372 11.80 11.91 14.55
N LEU A 373 12.85 11.32 15.14
CA LEU A 373 14.23 11.68 14.83
C LEU A 373 14.59 11.36 13.36
N LEU A 374 14.18 10.19 12.86
CA LEU A 374 14.36 9.83 11.44
C LEU A 374 13.58 10.78 10.51
N SER A 375 12.35 11.15 10.86
CA SER A 375 11.57 12.14 10.11
C SER A 375 12.29 13.48 10.05
N ALA A 376 12.77 13.97 11.19
CA ALA A 376 13.53 15.23 11.25
C ALA A 376 14.82 15.14 10.43
N ALA A 377 15.52 14.00 10.46
CA ALA A 377 16.72 13.78 9.67
C ALA A 377 16.45 13.78 8.16
N VAL A 378 15.35 13.16 7.71
CA VAL A 378 14.91 13.21 6.31
C VAL A 378 14.53 14.63 5.92
N ILE A 379 13.68 15.33 6.69
CA ILE A 379 13.27 16.72 6.38
C ILE A 379 14.50 17.64 6.29
N TRP A 380 15.43 17.51 7.24
CA TRP A 380 16.67 18.28 7.22
C TRP A 380 17.51 17.97 5.98
N SER A 381 17.70 16.68 5.67
CA SER A 381 18.49 16.24 4.52
C SER A 381 17.87 16.67 3.19
N GLU A 382 16.54 16.64 3.07
CA GLU A 382 15.79 17.20 1.94
C GLU A 382 16.03 18.70 1.80
N CYS A 383 15.90 19.45 2.90
CA CYS A 383 16.09 20.91 2.87
C CYS A 383 17.55 21.34 2.64
N THR A 384 18.50 20.42 2.76
CA THR A 384 19.93 20.75 2.68
C THR A 384 20.66 20.03 1.54
N PHE A 385 20.00 19.15 0.78
CA PHE A 385 20.69 18.35 -0.25
C PHE A 385 21.34 19.22 -1.33
N PHE A 386 20.82 20.42 -1.62
CA PHE A 386 21.42 21.35 -2.59
C PHE A 386 22.77 21.94 -2.12
N SER A 387 23.06 21.91 -0.83
CA SER A 387 24.31 22.44 -0.27
C SER A 387 25.39 21.37 -0.32
N THR A 388 26.29 21.47 -1.30
CA THR A 388 27.41 20.55 -1.49
C THR A 388 28.66 20.96 -0.70
N HIS A 389 28.79 22.25 -0.36
CA HIS A 389 29.91 22.82 0.37
C HIS A 389 29.44 23.94 1.32
N PRO A 390 29.39 23.72 2.65
CA PRO A 390 29.65 22.46 3.37
C PRO A 390 28.55 21.40 3.15
N VAL A 391 28.88 20.12 3.39
CA VAL A 391 27.90 19.02 3.30
C VAL A 391 26.99 19.09 4.53
N LEU A 392 25.73 19.50 4.33
CA LEU A 392 24.76 19.72 5.41
C LEU A 392 23.74 18.58 5.58
N SER A 393 23.53 17.76 4.56
CA SER A 393 22.65 16.59 4.63
C SER A 393 23.19 15.56 5.61
N LEU A 394 22.35 15.14 6.57
CA LEU A 394 22.77 14.21 7.64
C LEU A 394 23.14 12.84 7.07
N PHE A 395 22.35 12.33 6.12
CA PHE A 395 22.67 11.06 5.48
C PHE A 395 23.97 11.15 4.67
N ALA A 396 24.22 12.25 3.95
CA ALA A 396 25.48 12.44 3.24
C ALA A 396 26.68 12.49 4.20
N VAL A 397 26.56 13.16 5.35
CA VAL A 397 27.59 13.19 6.40
C VAL A 397 27.89 11.79 6.93
N PHE A 398 26.87 10.98 7.25
CA PHE A 398 27.07 9.61 7.71
C PHE A 398 27.80 8.74 6.69
N ILE A 399 27.45 8.87 5.40
CA ILE A 399 28.09 8.12 4.31
C ILE A 399 29.53 8.56 4.13
N GLN A 400 29.84 9.86 4.13
CA GLN A 400 31.21 10.37 4.02
C GLN A 400 32.09 9.97 5.21
N LEU A 401 31.52 9.93 6.42
CA LEU A 401 32.23 9.42 7.60
C LEU A 401 32.52 7.92 7.44
N ALA A 402 31.53 7.12 7.04
CA ALA A 402 31.70 5.69 6.84
C ALA A 402 32.68 5.36 5.70
N GLU A 403 32.67 6.15 4.63
CA GLU A 403 33.63 6.13 3.52
C GLU A 403 35.07 6.33 4.02
N LYS A 404 35.28 7.32 4.91
CA LYS A 404 36.59 7.59 5.52
C LYS A 404 37.13 6.43 6.38
N TRP A 405 36.24 5.72 7.08
CA TRP A 405 36.58 4.57 7.93
C TRP A 405 36.52 3.23 7.19
N TYR A 406 36.28 3.23 5.88
CA TYR A 406 36.16 2.02 5.05
C TYR A 406 35.10 1.03 5.55
N ASN A 407 34.04 1.53 6.17
CA ASN A 407 32.99 0.69 6.75
C ASN A 407 31.81 0.56 5.78
N TYR A 408 31.98 -0.31 4.78
CA TYR A 408 30.96 -0.63 3.78
C TYR A 408 29.65 -1.13 4.40
N HIS A 409 29.71 -1.92 5.47
CA HIS A 409 28.52 -2.36 6.20
C HIS A 409 27.75 -1.22 6.86
N CYS A 410 28.44 -0.20 7.38
CA CYS A 410 27.78 0.99 7.91
C CYS A 410 27.05 1.76 6.81
N ILE A 411 27.66 1.90 5.62
CA ILE A 411 27.04 2.50 4.43
C ILE A 411 25.75 1.74 4.08
N GLU A 412 25.83 0.42 3.96
CA GLU A 412 24.69 -0.44 3.67
C GLU A 412 23.57 -0.28 4.70
N MET A 413 23.89 -0.30 6.00
CA MET A 413 22.89 -0.19 7.06
C MET A 413 22.22 1.19 7.12
N VAL A 414 22.99 2.28 6.95
CA VAL A 414 22.44 3.65 6.91
C VAL A 414 21.53 3.81 5.68
N CYS A 415 21.96 3.33 4.51
CA CYS A 415 21.15 3.34 3.30
C CYS A 415 19.87 2.51 3.46
N PHE A 416 19.99 1.28 3.98
CA PHE A 416 18.84 0.40 4.18
C PHE A 416 17.82 1.01 5.14
N VAL A 417 18.25 1.52 6.30
CA VAL A 417 17.36 2.17 7.28
C VAL A 417 16.70 3.41 6.69
N GLY A 418 17.46 4.24 5.96
CA GLY A 418 16.94 5.46 5.31
C GLY A 418 15.87 5.15 4.26
N ILE A 419 16.16 4.28 3.30
CA ILE A 419 15.23 3.90 2.23
C ILE A 419 14.01 3.19 2.81
N LEU A 420 14.21 2.23 3.72
CA LEU A 420 13.11 1.49 4.34
C LEU A 420 12.16 2.44 5.08
N PHE A 421 12.70 3.40 5.83
CA PHE A 421 11.90 4.40 6.52
C PHE A 421 11.09 5.25 5.54
N MET A 422 11.71 5.75 4.47
CA MET A 422 11.00 6.51 3.43
C MET A 422 9.90 5.68 2.74
N CYS A 423 10.17 4.41 2.43
CA CYS A 423 9.18 3.48 1.91
C CYS A 423 8.00 3.29 2.89
N VAL A 424 8.28 3.12 4.19
CA VAL A 424 7.23 3.02 5.23
C VAL A 424 6.38 4.29 5.26
N CYS A 425 6.99 5.48 5.23
CA CYS A 425 6.26 6.76 5.19
C CYS A 425 5.35 6.86 3.96
N VAL A 426 5.88 6.58 2.77
CA VAL A 426 5.16 6.73 1.50
C VAL A 426 4.04 5.69 1.39
N TYR A 427 4.34 4.40 1.54
CA TYR A 427 3.33 3.35 1.34
C TYR A 427 2.29 3.32 2.45
N SER A 428 2.64 3.61 3.70
CA SER A 428 1.64 3.71 4.77
C SER A 428 0.69 4.87 4.55
N THR A 429 1.16 5.96 3.94
CA THR A 429 0.35 7.13 3.62
C THR A 429 -0.68 6.83 2.53
N VAL A 430 -0.28 6.11 1.49
CA VAL A 430 -1.18 5.69 0.40
C VAL A 430 -2.45 5.04 0.95
N PHE A 431 -2.29 4.03 1.82
CA PHE A 431 -3.42 3.26 2.35
C PHE A 431 -4.19 4.00 3.46
N ARG A 432 -3.71 5.17 3.91
CA ARG A 432 -4.38 6.02 4.90
C ARG A 432 -5.14 7.18 4.26
N ILE A 433 -4.70 7.69 3.11
CA ILE A 433 -5.36 8.83 2.46
C ILE A 433 -6.69 8.38 1.85
N ARG A 434 -7.77 9.08 2.23
CA ARG A 434 -9.16 8.78 1.83
C ARG A 434 -9.43 8.92 0.33
N PHE A 435 -8.65 9.70 -0.42
CA PHE A 435 -8.73 9.67 -1.89
C PHE A 435 -8.50 8.25 -2.44
N PHE A 436 -7.64 7.48 -1.76
CA PHE A 436 -7.38 6.09 -2.05
C PHE A 436 -8.20 5.10 -1.19
N ASN A 437 -9.25 5.53 -0.46
CA ASN A 437 -10.04 4.62 0.40
C ASN A 437 -10.80 3.53 -0.37
N TYR A 438 -10.88 3.63 -1.70
CA TYR A 438 -11.34 2.53 -2.54
C TYR A 438 -10.33 1.36 -2.61
N TYR A 439 -9.11 1.57 -2.13
CA TYR A 439 -7.95 0.69 -2.27
C TYR A 439 -7.33 0.41 -0.91
N TYR A 440 -7.76 -0.65 -0.23
CA TYR A 440 -7.19 -1.05 1.07
C TYR A 440 -6.84 -2.54 1.07
N LEU A 441 -5.69 -2.86 1.65
CA LEU A 441 -5.22 -4.23 1.82
C LEU A 441 -5.89 -4.83 3.07
N VAL A 442 -6.90 -5.68 2.87
CA VAL A 442 -7.59 -6.38 3.96
C VAL A 442 -6.86 -7.68 4.28
N PRO A 443 -6.39 -7.87 5.52
CA PRO A 443 -5.83 -9.15 5.93
C PRO A 443 -6.90 -10.26 5.91
N HIS A 444 -6.48 -11.52 5.96
CA HIS A 444 -7.36 -12.71 5.93
C HIS A 444 -7.98 -12.98 4.56
N HIS A 445 -7.20 -12.75 3.51
CA HIS A 445 -7.55 -13.13 2.13
C HIS A 445 -8.78 -12.39 1.56
N GLN A 446 -9.16 -11.24 2.13
CA GLN A 446 -10.33 -10.48 1.69
C GLN A 446 -9.99 -9.30 0.77
N THR A 447 -8.70 -9.09 0.45
CA THR A 447 -8.32 -8.06 -0.51
C THR A 447 -8.81 -8.45 -1.90
N ASP A 448 -9.46 -7.52 -2.58
CA ASP A 448 -9.92 -7.70 -3.94
C ASP A 448 -8.77 -7.68 -4.95
N ALA A 449 -8.99 -8.32 -6.10
CA ALA A 449 -8.01 -8.37 -7.18
C ALA A 449 -7.62 -6.96 -7.66
N TYR A 450 -8.57 -6.02 -7.66
CA TYR A 450 -8.33 -4.67 -8.14
C TYR A 450 -7.44 -3.86 -7.19
N SER A 451 -7.65 -3.92 -5.87
CA SER A 451 -6.75 -3.32 -4.86
C SER A 451 -5.37 -3.96 -4.81
N LEU A 452 -5.26 -5.28 -4.98
CA LEU A 452 -3.96 -5.95 -5.05
C LEU A 452 -3.14 -5.46 -6.25
N LEU A 453 -3.76 -5.40 -7.44
CA LEU A 453 -3.09 -4.88 -8.63
C LEU A 453 -2.79 -3.39 -8.53
N PHE A 454 -3.65 -2.62 -7.86
CA PHE A 454 -3.41 -1.21 -7.60
C PHE A 454 -2.17 -1.01 -6.74
N SER A 455 -2.05 -1.77 -5.65
CA SER A 455 -0.87 -1.69 -4.78
C SER A 455 0.43 -2.03 -5.54
N GLY A 456 0.40 -3.06 -6.39
CA GLY A 456 1.54 -3.42 -7.24
C GLY A 456 1.92 -2.31 -8.21
N MET A 457 0.93 -1.72 -8.89
CA MET A 457 1.14 -0.61 -9.82
C MET A 457 1.76 0.59 -9.11
N LEU A 458 1.26 0.90 -7.92
CA LEU A 458 1.73 2.02 -7.15
C LEU A 458 3.14 1.82 -6.62
N PHE A 459 3.47 0.62 -6.13
CA PHE A 459 4.83 0.31 -5.70
C PHE A 459 5.80 0.44 -6.88
N CYS A 460 5.50 -0.15 -8.04
CA CYS A 460 6.38 -0.05 -9.21
C CYS A 460 6.52 1.40 -9.72
N ARG A 461 5.51 2.25 -9.51
CA ARG A 461 5.56 3.68 -9.87
C ARG A 461 6.36 4.53 -8.90
N LEU A 462 6.26 4.28 -7.59
CA LEU A 462 6.82 5.14 -6.54
C LEU A 462 8.20 4.73 -6.05
N THR A 463 8.57 3.44 -6.12
CA THR A 463 9.89 2.99 -5.66
C THR A 463 11.03 3.63 -6.45
N PRO A 464 10.95 3.70 -7.79
CA PRO A 464 12.00 4.33 -8.59
C PRO A 464 12.33 5.79 -8.23
N PRO A 465 11.35 6.72 -8.21
CA PRO A 465 11.62 8.11 -7.84
C PRO A 465 12.03 8.27 -6.37
N LEU A 466 11.52 7.42 -5.46
CA LEU A 466 11.94 7.43 -4.05
C LEU A 466 13.43 7.14 -3.91
N CYS A 467 13.93 6.16 -4.66
CA CYS A 467 15.34 5.81 -4.67
C CYS A 467 16.20 6.91 -5.28
N LEU A 468 15.77 7.55 -6.37
CA LEU A 468 16.47 8.72 -6.94
C LEU A 468 16.52 9.89 -5.93
N ASN A 469 15.41 10.17 -5.25
CA ASN A 469 15.35 11.18 -4.20
C ASN A 469 16.30 10.85 -3.03
N PHE A 470 16.36 9.59 -2.60
CA PHE A 470 17.31 9.16 -1.58
C PHE A 470 18.77 9.31 -2.03
N LEU A 471 19.11 8.92 -3.25
CA LEU A 471 20.46 9.07 -3.82
C LEU A 471 20.90 10.54 -3.90
N GLY A 472 19.96 11.45 -4.20
CA GLY A 472 20.17 12.88 -4.13
C GLY A 472 20.53 13.36 -2.73
N MET A 473 19.79 12.91 -1.70
CA MET A 473 20.07 13.27 -0.29
C MET A 473 21.44 12.81 0.21
N ILE A 474 21.97 11.68 -0.29
CA ILE A 474 23.30 11.18 0.11
C ILE A 474 24.45 11.71 -0.77
N HIS A 475 24.18 12.63 -1.69
CA HIS A 475 25.16 13.18 -2.65
C HIS A 475 25.85 12.12 -3.51
N MET A 476 25.13 11.05 -3.87
CA MET A 476 25.58 10.04 -4.84
C MET A 476 25.05 10.28 -6.25
N ASP A 477 24.14 11.25 -6.42
CA ASP A 477 23.77 11.78 -7.73
C ASP A 477 24.75 12.89 -8.17
N SER A 478 25.42 12.67 -9.30
CA SER A 478 26.39 13.63 -9.83
C SER A 478 25.74 14.93 -10.33
N ALA A 479 24.43 14.92 -10.64
CA ALA A 479 23.70 16.12 -11.02
C ALA A 479 23.64 17.14 -9.88
N ILE A 480 23.66 16.67 -8.63
CA ILE A 480 23.57 17.49 -7.42
C ILE A 480 24.96 17.75 -6.84
N SER A 481 25.82 16.73 -6.79
CA SER A 481 27.12 16.88 -6.12
C SER A 481 28.11 17.75 -6.89
N HIS A 482 27.92 17.99 -8.20
CA HIS A 482 28.86 18.68 -9.10
C HIS A 482 30.31 18.15 -9.04
N LYS A 483 30.51 16.95 -8.50
CA LYS A 483 31.81 16.25 -8.40
C LYS A 483 31.79 15.09 -9.36
N ASN A 484 32.92 14.84 -10.03
CA ASN A 484 33.16 13.66 -10.85
C ASN A 484 33.30 12.43 -9.94
N ARG A 485 32.19 11.97 -9.37
CA ARG A 485 32.10 10.71 -8.61
C ARG A 485 31.54 9.61 -9.50
N VAL A 486 32.03 8.39 -9.30
CA VAL A 486 31.44 7.18 -9.88
C VAL A 486 29.99 7.09 -9.43
N GLN A 487 29.07 7.17 -10.38
CA GLN A 487 27.65 7.03 -10.14
C GLN A 487 27.28 5.57 -9.84
N THR A 488 26.15 5.38 -9.15
CA THR A 488 25.56 4.04 -8.97
C THR A 488 25.10 3.45 -10.29
N SER A 489 25.10 2.12 -10.42
CA SER A 489 24.53 1.45 -11.60
C SER A 489 23.02 1.71 -11.71
N TYR A 490 22.35 2.00 -10.60
CA TYR A 490 20.96 2.43 -10.57
C TYR A 490 20.73 3.74 -11.33
N THR A 491 21.53 4.77 -11.04
CA THR A 491 21.39 6.11 -11.65
C THR A 491 21.67 6.12 -13.15
N SER A 492 22.55 5.25 -13.64
CA SER A 492 22.86 5.17 -15.08
C SER A 492 21.66 4.66 -15.90
N ILE A 493 20.78 3.85 -15.31
CA ILE A 493 19.62 3.25 -15.99
C ILE A 493 18.34 4.05 -15.76
N MET A 494 18.14 4.53 -14.53
CA MET A 494 16.95 5.30 -14.17
C MET A 494 16.96 6.72 -14.76
N GLY A 495 18.13 7.18 -15.19
CA GLY A 495 18.35 8.51 -15.74
C GLY A 495 18.47 9.56 -14.63
N SER A 496 19.57 10.30 -14.63
CA SER A 496 19.63 11.57 -13.91
C SER A 496 18.73 12.59 -14.62
N MET A 497 18.16 13.55 -13.90
CA MET A 497 17.27 14.60 -14.45
C MET A 497 17.98 15.59 -15.40
N GLN A 498 19.10 15.22 -16.03
CA GLN A 498 20.02 16.12 -16.73
C GLN A 498 19.52 16.63 -18.10
N LEU A 499 18.53 16.00 -18.74
CA LEU A 499 18.14 16.35 -20.11
C LEU A 499 17.14 17.52 -20.23
N LEU A 500 16.53 17.93 -19.12
CA LEU A 500 15.71 19.16 -19.04
C LEU A 500 16.26 20.02 -17.90
N SER A 501 17.47 20.57 -18.07
CA SER A 501 18.11 21.48 -17.10
C SER A 501 17.14 22.56 -16.58
N PHE A 502 16.26 23.08 -17.45
CA PHE A 502 15.20 24.02 -17.08
C PHE A 502 14.22 23.49 -16.02
N ILE A 503 13.83 22.21 -16.09
CA ILE A 503 12.94 21.57 -15.09
C ILE A 503 13.76 21.14 -13.88
N SER A 504 14.97 20.60 -14.10
CA SER A 504 15.87 20.11 -13.07
C SER A 504 16.24 21.20 -12.05
N ASP A 505 16.64 22.38 -12.52
CA ASP A 505 17.12 23.48 -11.66
C ASP A 505 15.99 24.02 -10.74
N GLY A 506 14.79 24.20 -11.30
CA GLY A 506 13.63 24.60 -10.51
C GLY A 506 13.18 23.48 -9.55
N PHE A 507 13.15 22.25 -10.03
CA PHE A 507 12.71 21.11 -9.24
C PHE A 507 13.56 20.91 -7.98
N TYR A 508 14.89 21.01 -8.06
CA TYR A 508 15.76 20.85 -6.89
C TYR A 508 15.59 21.94 -5.83
N ILE A 509 15.16 23.14 -6.23
CA ILE A 509 14.89 24.25 -5.30
C ILE A 509 13.49 24.10 -4.68
N TYR A 510 12.46 23.85 -5.49
CA TYR A 510 11.07 23.84 -5.04
C TYR A 510 10.64 22.54 -4.35
N TYR A 511 11.25 21.41 -4.70
CA TYR A 511 10.88 20.11 -4.14
C TYR A 511 11.04 20.06 -2.61
N PRO A 512 12.19 20.43 -2.00
CA PRO A 512 12.33 20.46 -0.55
C PRO A 512 11.36 21.42 0.14
N MET A 513 11.16 22.61 -0.44
CA MET A 513 10.24 23.61 0.10
C MET A 513 8.80 23.08 0.14
N LEU A 514 8.39 22.35 -0.89
CA LEU A 514 7.07 21.71 -0.96
C LEU A 514 6.92 20.62 0.10
N VAL A 515 7.94 19.77 0.29
CA VAL A 515 7.94 18.73 1.35
C VAL A 515 7.81 19.38 2.74
N LEU A 516 8.60 20.42 3.02
CA LEU A 516 8.55 21.14 4.30
C LEU A 516 7.19 21.82 4.52
N LEU A 517 6.65 22.48 3.48
CA LEU A 517 5.33 23.09 3.53
C LEU A 517 4.24 22.06 3.83
N LEU A 518 4.29 20.88 3.19
CA LEU A 518 3.34 19.80 3.43
C LEU A 518 3.48 19.18 4.82
N CYS A 519 4.71 19.05 5.33
CA CYS A 519 4.94 18.63 6.71
C CYS A 519 4.30 19.63 7.69
N PHE A 520 4.53 20.93 7.49
CA PHE A 520 3.91 21.97 8.31
C PHE A 520 2.38 21.94 8.21
N ALA A 521 1.83 21.85 7.00
CA ALA A 521 0.39 21.79 6.77
C ALA A 521 -0.25 20.56 7.43
N THR A 522 0.43 19.42 7.38
CA THR A 522 0.00 18.17 8.05
C THR A 522 0.12 18.31 9.56
N TYR A 523 1.20 18.91 10.07
CA TYR A 523 1.41 19.09 11.50
C TYR A 523 0.29 19.93 12.14
N TYR A 524 -0.09 21.04 11.52
CA TYR A 524 -1.17 21.91 11.99
C TYR A 524 -2.57 21.50 11.52
N ASN A 525 -2.71 20.34 10.86
CA ASN A 525 -3.96 19.85 10.29
C ASN A 525 -4.67 20.90 9.39
N LEU A 526 -3.90 21.72 8.66
CA LEU A 526 -4.42 22.80 7.82
C LEU A 526 -5.36 22.29 6.72
N GLY A 527 -5.06 21.11 6.15
CA GLY A 527 -5.91 20.48 5.13
C GLY A 527 -7.32 20.19 5.65
N SER A 528 -7.44 19.57 6.83
CA SER A 528 -8.73 19.28 7.47
C SER A 528 -9.49 20.58 7.79
N ARG A 529 -8.79 21.59 8.30
CA ARG A 529 -9.39 22.90 8.61
C ARG A 529 -9.88 23.63 7.36
N CYS A 530 -9.15 23.55 6.26
CA CYS A 530 -9.56 24.14 4.99
C CYS A 530 -10.77 23.43 4.39
N LEU A 531 -10.77 22.09 4.37
CA LEU A 531 -11.90 21.29 3.91
C LEU A 531 -13.17 21.53 4.75
N ASN A 532 -13.02 21.71 6.06
CA ASN A 532 -14.14 22.06 6.94
C ASN A 532 -14.75 23.43 6.56
N ARG A 533 -13.91 24.43 6.28
CA ARG A 533 -14.38 25.75 5.79
C ARG A 533 -15.06 25.68 4.42
N LEU A 534 -14.70 24.70 3.60
CA LEU A 534 -15.33 24.44 2.30
C LEU A 534 -16.60 23.55 2.41
N GLY A 535 -17.04 23.21 3.62
CA GLY A 535 -18.28 22.45 3.87
C GLY A 535 -18.11 20.93 3.83
N PHE A 536 -16.89 20.43 3.62
CA PHE A 536 -16.58 19.00 3.50
C PHE A 536 -16.32 18.33 4.86
N HIS A 537 -17.36 18.31 5.71
CA HIS A 537 -17.32 17.69 7.06
C HIS A 537 -17.01 16.19 7.02
N GLN A 538 -17.30 15.52 5.90
CA GLN A 538 -17.04 14.10 5.75
C GLN A 538 -15.54 13.76 5.72
N TYR A 539 -14.62 14.74 5.58
CA TYR A 539 -13.17 14.53 5.45
C TYR A 539 -12.38 14.75 6.74
N ILE A 540 -13.05 14.86 7.89
CA ILE A 540 -12.39 14.98 9.19
C ILE A 540 -11.43 13.80 9.40
N THR A 541 -10.16 14.14 9.63
CA THR A 541 -9.10 13.20 10.00
C THR A 541 -9.34 12.72 11.44
N ASP A 542 -8.92 11.50 11.76
CA ASP A 542 -9.09 10.76 13.05
C ASP A 542 -8.76 11.54 14.36
N ASP A 543 -8.24 12.77 14.29
CA ASP A 543 -7.78 13.53 15.45
C ASP A 543 -8.89 14.30 16.18
N ASP A 544 -9.92 14.77 15.46
CA ASP A 544 -11.13 15.33 16.09
C ASP A 544 -12.14 14.19 16.23
N LEU A 545 -11.87 13.29 17.18
CA LEU A 545 -12.79 12.24 17.62
C LEU A 545 -14.12 12.90 18.01
N ILE A 546 -15.08 12.93 17.08
CA ILE A 546 -16.42 13.46 17.35
C ILE A 546 -17.00 12.65 18.50
N SER A 547 -17.22 13.30 19.64
CA SER A 547 -17.65 12.63 20.89
C SER A 547 -18.89 11.76 20.63
N ASP A 548 -19.83 12.26 19.83
CA ASP A 548 -21.06 11.55 19.49
C ASP A 548 -20.79 10.20 18.80
N LEU A 549 -19.85 10.15 17.84
CA LEU A 549 -19.48 8.90 17.16
C LEU A 549 -18.70 7.95 18.09
N VAL A 550 -17.93 8.49 19.03
CA VAL A 550 -17.24 7.67 20.05
C VAL A 550 -18.26 7.02 20.98
N ASP A 551 -19.27 7.77 21.41
CA ASP A 551 -20.32 7.28 22.30
C ASP A 551 -21.24 6.27 21.61
N GLU A 552 -21.62 6.53 20.35
CA GLU A 552 -22.33 5.56 19.52
C GLU A 552 -21.55 4.25 19.38
N GLY A 553 -20.26 4.34 19.04
CA GLY A 553 -19.37 3.19 18.92
C GLY A 553 -19.26 2.38 20.20
N ARG A 554 -19.19 3.05 21.36
CA ARG A 554 -19.18 2.41 22.68
C ARG A 554 -20.47 1.62 22.92
N GLU A 555 -21.63 2.20 22.62
CA GLU A 555 -22.92 1.51 22.80
C GLU A 555 -23.09 0.32 21.85
N LEU A 556 -22.63 0.45 20.60
CA LEU A 556 -22.59 -0.66 19.64
C LEU A 556 -21.77 -1.83 20.14
N ILE A 557 -20.58 -1.58 20.69
CA ILE A 557 -19.71 -2.63 21.25
C ILE A 557 -20.36 -3.28 22.46
N LYS A 558 -20.98 -2.52 23.36
CA LYS A 558 -21.74 -3.07 24.49
C LYS A 558 -22.89 -3.96 24.01
N ARG A 559 -23.57 -3.58 22.92
CA ARG A 559 -24.66 -4.38 22.33
C ARG A 559 -24.13 -5.69 21.75
N GLU A 560 -23.06 -5.65 20.96
CA GLU A 560 -22.45 -6.82 20.34
C GLU A 560 -21.82 -7.76 21.38
N ARG A 561 -21.16 -7.21 22.40
CA ARG A 561 -20.64 -7.99 23.54
C ARG A 561 -21.75 -8.79 24.23
N ARG A 562 -22.88 -8.13 24.54
CA ARG A 562 -24.07 -8.79 25.13
C ARG A 562 -24.70 -9.83 24.20
N LYS A 563 -24.62 -9.62 22.88
CA LYS A 563 -25.12 -10.57 21.89
C LYS A 563 -24.25 -11.83 21.84
N ARG A 564 -22.92 -11.66 21.87
CA ARG A 564 -21.95 -12.77 21.87
C ARG A 564 -22.01 -13.58 23.16
N GLN A 565 -22.10 -12.93 24.32
CA GLN A 565 -22.30 -13.61 25.61
C GLN A 565 -23.56 -14.48 25.62
N ARG A 566 -24.69 -13.94 25.13
CA ARG A 566 -25.94 -14.71 25.02
C ARG A 566 -25.82 -15.91 24.08
N ALA A 567 -25.02 -15.81 23.02
CA ALA A 567 -24.79 -16.93 22.10
C ALA A 567 -23.97 -18.04 22.77
N GLU A 568 -22.87 -17.69 23.46
CA GLU A 568 -22.04 -18.66 24.19
C GLU A 568 -22.80 -19.32 25.34
N ASP A 569 -23.61 -18.55 26.10
CA ASP A 569 -24.47 -19.10 27.15
C ASP A 569 -25.53 -20.05 26.59
N GLY A 570 -26.08 -19.75 25.41
CA GLY A 570 -27.04 -20.61 24.71
C GLY A 570 -26.41 -21.91 24.22
N GLU A 571 -25.19 -21.86 23.67
CA GLU A 571 -24.43 -23.05 23.28
C GLU A 571 -24.06 -23.91 24.48
N ASN A 572 -23.55 -23.31 25.56
CA ASN A 572 -23.22 -24.04 26.78
C ASN A 572 -24.44 -24.75 27.37
N ARG A 573 -25.63 -24.12 27.35
CA ARG A 573 -26.88 -24.78 27.78
C ARG A 573 -27.21 -25.97 26.89
N ARG A 574 -27.11 -25.84 25.56
CA ARG A 574 -27.30 -26.96 24.63
C ARG A 574 -26.34 -28.13 24.89
N TRP A 575 -25.07 -27.85 25.17
CA TRP A 575 -24.10 -28.90 25.51
C TRP A 575 -24.44 -29.60 26.81
N VAL A 576 -24.89 -28.86 27.82
CA VAL A 576 -25.35 -29.43 29.09
C VAL A 576 -26.59 -30.30 28.84
N ASP A 577 -27.57 -29.84 28.08
CA ASP A 577 -28.78 -30.61 27.76
C ASP A 577 -28.47 -31.89 26.98
N ILE A 578 -27.48 -31.89 26.08
CA ILE A 578 -27.01 -33.07 25.34
C ILE A 578 -26.24 -34.04 26.24
N PHE A 579 -25.57 -33.56 27.30
CA PHE A 579 -24.81 -34.41 28.23
C PHE A 579 -25.69 -35.07 29.30
N PHE A 580 -26.90 -34.54 29.52
CA PHE A 580 -27.90 -35.08 30.45
C PHE A 580 -29.02 -35.91 29.77
N LEU A 581 -28.94 -36.07 28.45
CA LEU A 581 -29.69 -37.05 27.64
C LEU A 581 -28.79 -38.26 27.34
#